data_AF-A0A1F3A1R3-F1
#
_entry.id   AF-A0A1F3A1R3-F1
#
_cell.length_a   1.000
_cell.length_b   1.000
_cell.length_c   1.000
_cell.angle_alpha   90.00
_cell.angle_beta   90.00
_cell.angle_gamma   90.00
#
_symmetry.space_group_name_H-M   'P 1'
#
loop_
_entity.id
_entity.type
_entity.pdbx_description
1 polymer ?
#
loop_
_entity_poly.entity_id
_entity_poly.type
_entity_poly.pdbx_seq_one_letter_code
_entity_poly.pdbx_strand_id
1 'polypeptide(L)'
;MARLLCLFAFLLLALPAAAQDRKEVDVALVLAIDISGSIDPDEARLQRQGYVEAFRDPVIVKAILSGNHGRIAVAYFEWSDSWVQKLLVDWTLLDSEAAILAFTNRLTQAPISIARRTSISGAIRYAIPLFDRAPYETERKVLDISGDGSNNDGGLVTDLRHDALKERIMINGLPIMNDRPNPYGFPSETDLDRYYLHCVIGGPRSFVEVAVNFEDFPRAVRKKLLQEVADVGPRPDFDVDDLGVPVSPTGRDGVQLAQATPRRTSGAPEDYTRFVRPEYELGCDVGERRSREFWQRRFGVTPD
;
A
#
# COMPACT_ATOMS: atom_id res chain seq x y z
N MET A 1 55.80 -20.89 -21.60
CA MET A 1 55.16 -21.50 -20.41
C MET A 1 54.63 -20.48 -19.40
N ALA A 2 55.28 -19.32 -19.18
CA ALA A 2 54.80 -18.30 -18.23
C ALA A 2 53.48 -17.58 -18.60
N ARG A 3 53.08 -17.54 -19.88
CA ARG A 3 51.82 -16.89 -20.30
C ARG A 3 50.56 -17.75 -20.12
N LEU A 4 50.71 -19.08 -19.97
CA LEU A 4 49.57 -19.98 -19.75
C LEU A 4 49.13 -20.03 -18.27
N LEU A 5 50.04 -19.68 -17.35
CA LEU A 5 49.76 -19.62 -15.91
C LEU A 5 48.96 -18.37 -15.49
N CYS A 6 49.05 -17.28 -16.24
CA CYS A 6 48.26 -16.06 -15.96
C CYS A 6 46.77 -16.19 -16.34
N LEU A 7 46.42 -17.04 -17.31
CA LEU A 7 45.02 -17.28 -17.68
C LEU A 7 44.28 -18.18 -16.69
N PHE A 8 44.98 -19.05 -15.96
CA PHE A 8 44.36 -19.87 -14.91
C PHE A 8 44.13 -19.09 -13.60
N ALA A 9 44.91 -18.03 -13.35
CA ALA A 9 44.73 -17.16 -12.18
C ALA A 9 43.54 -16.19 -12.31
N PHE A 10 43.14 -15.83 -13.54
CA PHE A 10 41.97 -14.97 -13.78
C PHE A 10 40.63 -15.73 -13.79
N LEU A 11 40.65 -17.05 -13.96
CA LEU A 11 39.42 -17.87 -14.00
C LEU A 11 38.90 -18.26 -12.60
N LEU A 12 39.72 -18.12 -11.56
CA LEU A 12 39.36 -18.45 -10.17
C LEU A 12 38.71 -17.29 -9.40
N LEU A 13 38.58 -16.10 -10.00
CA LEU A 13 37.86 -14.96 -9.42
C LEU A 13 36.41 -14.83 -9.91
N ALA A 14 35.98 -15.70 -10.82
CA ALA A 14 34.58 -15.85 -11.20
C ALA A 14 33.91 -16.96 -10.37
N LEU A 15 33.98 -16.84 -9.03
CA LEU A 15 32.99 -17.52 -8.22
C LEU A 15 31.63 -16.93 -8.63
N PRO A 16 30.60 -17.74 -8.94
CA PRO A 16 29.25 -17.20 -9.03
C PRO A 16 29.04 -16.52 -7.69
N ALA A 17 28.66 -15.23 -7.70
CA ALA A 17 28.20 -14.57 -6.49
C ALA A 17 27.21 -15.53 -5.87
N ALA A 18 27.60 -16.13 -4.72
CA ALA A 18 26.78 -17.11 -4.05
C ALA A 18 25.40 -16.46 -3.97
N ALA A 19 24.39 -17.16 -4.49
CA ALA A 19 23.01 -16.78 -4.24
C ALA A 19 22.91 -16.66 -2.72
N GLN A 20 22.97 -15.43 -2.20
CA GLN A 20 22.72 -15.19 -0.80
C GLN A 20 21.30 -15.69 -0.62
N ASP A 21 21.13 -16.77 0.14
CA ASP A 21 19.82 -17.27 0.54
C ASP A 21 18.99 -16.07 0.98
N ARG A 22 17.98 -15.74 0.17
CA ARG A 22 17.15 -14.57 0.44
C ARG A 22 16.43 -14.87 1.74
N LYS A 23 16.46 -13.92 2.69
CA LYS A 23 15.77 -14.12 3.96
C LYS A 23 14.27 -14.26 3.68
N GLU A 24 13.66 -15.30 4.20
CA GLU A 24 12.21 -15.46 4.22
C GLU A 24 11.58 -14.42 5.16
N VAL A 25 10.50 -13.79 4.71
CA VAL A 25 9.73 -12.80 5.47
C VAL A 25 8.24 -13.13 5.40
N ASP A 26 7.53 -12.85 6.49
CA ASP A 26 6.09 -13.12 6.60
C ASP A 26 5.26 -12.34 5.56
N VAL A 27 5.69 -11.11 5.27
CA VAL A 27 5.07 -10.20 4.29
C VAL A 27 6.16 -9.32 3.66
N ALA A 28 6.10 -9.13 2.34
CA ALA A 28 6.67 -7.95 1.68
C ALA A 28 5.57 -6.91 1.51
N LEU A 29 5.70 -5.80 2.23
CA LEU A 29 4.72 -4.72 2.29
C LEU A 29 5.28 -3.48 1.58
N VAL A 30 4.56 -2.98 0.59
CA VAL A 30 4.83 -1.69 -0.04
C VAL A 30 3.75 -0.71 0.39
N LEU A 31 4.17 0.38 1.03
CA LEU A 31 3.31 1.50 1.42
C LEU A 31 3.40 2.59 0.34
N ALA A 32 2.30 2.85 -0.34
CA ALA A 32 2.18 3.83 -1.43
C ALA A 32 1.27 4.99 -0.99
N ILE A 33 1.86 6.12 -0.63
CA ILE A 33 1.15 7.23 0.03
C ILE A 33 0.94 8.40 -0.92
N ASP A 34 -0.31 8.82 -1.09
CA ASP A 34 -0.66 9.96 -1.93
C ASP A 34 -0.12 11.28 -1.34
N ILE A 35 0.46 12.09 -2.23
CA ILE A 35 0.89 13.47 -2.00
C ILE A 35 0.35 14.40 -3.10
N SER A 36 -0.74 14.02 -3.76
CA SER A 36 -1.40 14.78 -4.81
C SER A 36 -1.94 16.11 -4.29
N GLY A 37 -2.34 16.98 -5.21
CA GLY A 37 -2.57 18.39 -4.88
C GLY A 37 -3.86 18.67 -4.11
N SER A 38 -4.69 17.65 -3.88
CA SER A 38 -5.80 17.68 -2.92
C SER A 38 -5.30 17.68 -1.47
N ILE A 39 -4.08 17.21 -1.22
CA ILE A 39 -3.47 17.04 0.09
C ILE A 39 -2.59 18.25 0.40
N ASP A 40 -2.90 18.95 1.50
CA ASP A 40 -2.08 20.05 1.97
C ASP A 40 -0.84 19.59 2.79
N PRO A 41 0.15 20.46 3.06
CA PRO A 41 1.33 20.07 3.81
C PRO A 41 1.08 19.57 5.25
N ASP A 42 0.01 20.01 5.90
CA ASP A 42 -0.35 19.55 7.25
C ASP A 42 -1.01 18.18 7.18
N GLU A 43 -1.88 17.95 6.20
CA GLU A 43 -2.47 16.65 5.89
C GLU A 43 -1.39 15.61 5.52
N ALA A 44 -0.40 15.99 4.69
CA ALA A 44 0.75 15.14 4.39
C ALA A 44 1.60 14.81 5.64
N ARG A 45 1.75 15.76 6.58
CA ARG A 45 2.41 15.52 7.87
C ARG A 45 1.62 14.54 8.73
N LEU A 46 0.31 14.72 8.84
CA LEU A 46 -0.59 13.83 9.59
C LEU A 46 -0.51 12.41 9.03
N GLN A 47 -0.50 12.26 7.70
CA GLN A 47 -0.32 10.96 7.08
C GLN A 47 1.02 10.31 7.48
N ARG A 48 2.12 11.04 7.32
CA ARG A 48 3.45 10.53 7.69
C ARG A 48 3.53 10.16 9.16
N GLN A 49 2.99 11.01 10.04
CA GLN A 49 2.97 10.80 11.47
C GLN A 49 2.14 9.56 11.84
N GLY A 50 0.97 9.36 11.22
CA GLY A 50 0.13 8.19 11.42
C GLY A 50 0.88 6.87 11.16
N TYR A 51 1.68 6.79 10.08
CA TYR A 51 2.54 5.63 9.83
C TYR A 51 3.65 5.49 10.86
N VAL A 52 4.35 6.57 11.21
CA VAL A 52 5.41 6.55 12.24
C VAL A 52 4.88 6.04 13.57
N GLU A 53 3.71 6.52 13.99
CA GLU A 53 3.06 6.13 15.24
C GLU A 53 2.57 4.68 15.18
N ALA A 54 1.92 4.26 14.09
CA ALA A 54 1.44 2.90 13.92
C ALA A 54 2.58 1.88 13.98
N PHE A 55 3.71 2.11 13.31
CA PHE A 55 4.87 1.20 13.41
C PHE A 55 5.51 1.17 14.80
N ARG A 56 5.36 2.23 15.60
CA ARG A 56 5.87 2.29 16.98
C ARG A 56 4.89 1.72 18.00
N ASP A 57 3.66 1.41 17.60
CA ASP A 57 2.66 0.84 18.48
C ASP A 57 3.12 -0.55 18.97
N PRO A 58 3.16 -0.80 20.30
CA PRO A 58 3.60 -2.09 20.85
C PRO A 58 2.82 -3.29 20.33
N VAL A 59 1.54 -3.11 19.98
CA VAL A 59 0.69 -4.16 19.40
C VAL A 59 1.14 -4.50 17.99
N ILE A 60 1.45 -3.50 17.17
CA ILE A 60 1.96 -3.69 15.81
C ILE A 60 3.36 -4.31 15.84
N VAL A 61 4.25 -3.79 16.69
CA VAL A 61 5.59 -4.35 16.91
C VAL A 61 5.49 -5.82 17.27
N LYS A 62 4.64 -6.17 18.24
CA LYS A 62 4.41 -7.56 18.63
C LYS A 62 3.87 -8.39 17.48
N ALA A 63 2.91 -7.87 16.71
CA ALA A 63 2.32 -8.58 15.57
C ALA A 63 3.36 -8.89 14.49
N ILE A 64 4.24 -7.93 14.17
CA ILE A 64 5.36 -8.12 13.23
C ILE A 64 6.32 -9.21 13.73
N LEU A 65 6.73 -9.14 15.00
CA LEU A 65 7.76 -10.03 15.56
C LEU A 65 7.22 -11.41 15.97
N SER A 66 5.90 -11.60 16.02
CA SER A 66 5.25 -12.87 16.35
C SER A 66 4.75 -13.64 15.13
N GLY A 67 5.05 -13.17 13.91
CA GLY A 67 4.77 -13.89 12.67
C GLY A 67 5.53 -15.22 12.56
N ASN A 68 5.28 -15.98 11.50
CA ASN A 68 5.92 -17.29 11.28
C ASN A 68 7.46 -17.19 11.18
N HIS A 69 7.95 -16.13 10.54
CA HIS A 69 9.37 -15.80 10.44
C HIS A 69 9.80 -14.69 11.43
N GLY A 70 8.83 -14.08 12.12
CA GLY A 70 9.02 -12.99 13.08
C GLY A 70 9.58 -11.72 12.44
N ARG A 71 9.32 -11.51 11.14
CA ARG A 71 9.89 -10.41 10.37
C ARG A 71 9.10 -10.12 9.10
N ILE A 72 9.04 -8.84 8.75
CA ILE A 72 8.50 -8.37 7.46
C ILE A 72 9.53 -7.55 6.71
N ALA A 73 9.33 -7.39 5.40
CA ALA A 73 10.07 -6.42 4.59
C ALA A 73 9.14 -5.27 4.23
N VAL A 74 9.57 -4.02 4.42
CA VAL A 74 8.77 -2.83 4.11
C VAL A 74 9.51 -1.90 3.17
N ALA A 75 8.83 -1.43 2.14
CA ALA A 75 9.25 -0.27 1.34
C ALA A 75 8.17 0.82 1.44
N TYR A 76 8.59 2.08 1.40
CA TYR A 76 7.71 3.25 1.49
C TYR A 76 8.02 4.22 0.37
N PHE A 77 7.01 4.53 -0.43
CA PHE A 77 7.11 5.57 -1.45
C PHE A 77 5.89 6.50 -1.42
N GLU A 78 6.14 7.74 -1.83
CA GLU A 78 5.09 8.73 -2.05
C GLU A 78 4.79 8.87 -3.54
N TRP A 79 3.54 9.13 -3.90
CA TRP A 79 3.11 9.25 -5.29
C TRP A 79 2.11 10.38 -5.52
N SER A 80 1.99 10.81 -6.77
CA SER A 80 0.95 11.75 -7.19
C SER A 80 0.54 11.45 -8.63
N ASP A 81 1.05 12.17 -9.62
CA ASP A 81 0.82 11.89 -11.03
C ASP A 81 1.53 10.60 -11.50
N SER A 82 1.25 10.21 -12.74
CA SER A 82 1.70 8.94 -13.32
C SER A 82 3.21 8.78 -13.41
N TRP A 83 4.00 9.84 -13.24
CA TRP A 83 5.45 9.85 -13.35
C TRP A 83 6.18 10.38 -12.11
N VAL A 84 5.44 10.87 -11.12
CA VAL A 84 5.98 11.33 -9.84
C VAL A 84 5.79 10.26 -8.77
N GLN A 85 6.85 9.47 -8.57
CA GLN A 85 6.98 8.51 -7.48
C GLN A 85 8.32 8.71 -6.78
N LYS A 86 8.29 8.80 -5.45
CA LYS A 86 9.46 9.05 -4.62
C LYS A 86 9.62 7.94 -3.60
N LEU A 87 10.54 7.03 -3.86
CA LEU A 87 10.94 6.03 -2.87
C LEU A 87 11.74 6.72 -1.76
N LEU A 88 11.12 6.85 -0.58
CA LEU A 88 11.78 7.49 0.56
C LEU A 88 12.52 6.48 1.42
N VAL A 89 11.96 5.28 1.55
CA VAL A 89 12.60 4.17 2.26
C VAL A 89 12.52 2.94 1.36
N ASP A 90 13.68 2.52 0.86
CA ASP A 90 13.78 1.25 0.13
C ASP A 90 13.58 0.05 1.08
N TRP A 91 13.44 -1.14 0.51
CA TRP A 91 13.25 -2.41 1.18
C TRP A 91 14.07 -2.51 2.47
N THR A 92 13.36 -2.51 3.59
CA THR A 92 13.92 -2.58 4.93
C THR A 92 13.34 -3.79 5.64
N LEU A 93 14.22 -4.66 6.15
CA LEU A 93 13.83 -5.74 7.03
C LEU A 93 13.45 -5.20 8.41
N LEU A 94 12.25 -5.52 8.87
CA LEU A 94 11.77 -5.25 10.22
C LEU A 94 11.72 -6.56 11.00
N ASP A 95 12.83 -6.90 11.67
CA ASP A 95 13.03 -8.15 12.44
C ASP A 95 13.33 -7.90 13.92
N SER A 96 13.26 -6.64 14.36
CA SER A 96 13.51 -6.23 15.74
C SER A 96 12.90 -4.86 16.02
N GLU A 97 12.67 -4.54 17.30
CA GLU A 97 12.25 -3.20 17.72
C GLU A 97 13.23 -2.11 17.25
N ALA A 98 14.53 -2.41 17.27
CA ALA A 98 15.56 -1.48 16.80
C ALA A 98 15.45 -1.22 15.29
N ALA A 99 15.18 -2.25 14.47
CA ALA A 99 14.96 -2.09 13.04
C ALA A 99 13.69 -1.27 12.73
N ILE A 100 12.61 -1.51 13.47
CA ILE A 100 11.34 -0.76 13.39
C ILE A 100 11.56 0.71 13.77
N LEU A 101 12.30 0.97 14.85
CA LEU A 101 12.65 2.33 15.26
C LEU A 101 13.52 3.04 14.19
N ALA A 102 14.50 2.34 13.62
CA ALA A 102 15.34 2.90 12.55
C ALA A 102 14.54 3.20 11.27
N PHE A 103 13.57 2.36 10.92
CA PHE A 103 12.64 2.61 9.81
C PHE A 103 11.81 3.86 10.06
N THR A 104 11.16 3.96 11.22
CA THR A 104 10.33 5.13 11.55
C THR A 104 11.13 6.42 11.68
N ASN A 105 12.37 6.38 12.19
CA ASN A 105 13.25 7.54 12.23
C ASN A 105 13.58 8.09 10.83
N ARG A 106 13.81 7.21 9.84
CA ARG A 106 14.02 7.64 8.44
C ARG A 106 12.76 8.30 7.88
N LEU A 107 11.59 7.76 8.18
CA LEU A 107 10.32 8.36 7.78
C LEU A 107 10.09 9.74 8.42
N THR A 108 10.42 9.91 9.70
CA THR A 108 10.31 11.21 10.40
C THR A 108 11.24 12.27 9.83
N GLN A 109 12.45 11.89 9.40
CA GLN A 109 13.47 12.83 8.90
C GLN A 109 13.31 13.20 7.42
N ALA A 110 12.57 12.41 6.66
CA ALA A 110 12.37 12.68 5.24
C ALA A 110 11.49 13.93 5.02
N PRO A 111 11.79 14.74 4.00
CA PRO A 111 11.05 15.98 3.72
C PRO A 111 9.61 15.68 3.32
N ILE A 112 8.69 16.54 3.77
CA ILE A 112 7.30 16.53 3.30
C ILE A 112 7.24 17.17 1.93
N SER A 113 6.54 16.52 0.99
CA SER A 113 6.35 17.05 -0.35
C SER A 113 4.90 16.90 -0.79
N ILE A 114 4.48 17.80 -1.69
CA ILE A 114 3.18 17.77 -2.34
C ILE A 114 3.38 17.94 -3.85
N ALA A 115 2.47 17.39 -4.63
CA ALA A 115 2.45 17.44 -6.08
C ALA A 115 1.00 17.70 -6.55
N ARG A 116 0.63 17.36 -7.80
CA ARG A 116 -0.60 17.90 -8.41
C ARG A 116 -1.71 16.88 -8.65
N ARG A 117 -1.46 15.89 -9.50
CA ARG A 117 -2.50 14.96 -9.97
C ARG A 117 -2.51 13.67 -9.13
N THR A 118 -3.52 12.85 -9.31
CA THR A 118 -3.76 11.62 -8.56
C THR A 118 -3.79 10.44 -9.53
N SER A 119 -2.70 9.67 -9.57
CA SER A 119 -2.52 8.51 -10.44
C SER A 119 -2.25 7.26 -9.59
N ILE A 120 -3.33 6.66 -9.08
CA ILE A 120 -3.30 5.35 -8.44
C ILE A 120 -2.75 4.29 -9.41
N SER A 121 -3.12 4.38 -10.69
CA SER A 121 -2.58 3.49 -11.73
C SER A 121 -1.04 3.58 -11.81
N GLY A 122 -0.49 4.78 -11.70
CA GLY A 122 0.95 5.03 -11.62
C GLY A 122 1.62 4.51 -10.36
N ALA A 123 0.97 4.62 -9.21
CA ALA A 123 1.45 3.99 -7.97
C ALA A 123 1.54 2.47 -8.13
N ILE A 124 0.51 1.83 -8.69
CA ILE A 124 0.51 0.38 -8.96
C ILE A 124 1.61 0.00 -9.96
N ARG A 125 1.72 0.75 -11.07
CA ARG A 125 2.75 0.51 -12.10
C ARG A 125 4.16 0.60 -11.52
N TYR A 126 4.40 1.54 -10.62
CA TYR A 126 5.70 1.69 -9.95
C TYR A 126 5.98 0.55 -8.96
N ALA A 127 4.94 0.09 -8.25
CA ALA A 127 5.07 -0.97 -7.24
C ALA A 127 5.37 -2.35 -7.85
N ILE A 128 4.87 -2.68 -9.04
CA ILE A 128 5.10 -3.99 -9.68
C ILE A 128 6.61 -4.33 -9.77
N PRO A 129 7.46 -3.55 -10.45
CA PRO A 129 8.89 -3.83 -10.51
C PRO A 129 9.61 -3.62 -9.17
N LEU A 130 9.02 -2.86 -8.22
CA LEU A 130 9.53 -2.73 -6.86
C LEU A 130 9.48 -4.06 -6.10
N PHE A 131 8.43 -4.87 -6.30
CA PHE A 131 8.36 -6.22 -5.73
C PHE A 131 9.37 -7.18 -6.36
N ASP A 132 9.62 -7.08 -7.67
CA ASP A 132 10.56 -7.98 -8.35
C ASP A 132 12.01 -7.82 -7.87
N ARG A 133 12.37 -6.59 -7.49
CA ARG A 133 13.70 -6.27 -6.93
C ARG A 133 13.82 -6.50 -5.42
N ALA A 134 12.78 -7.00 -4.76
CA ALA A 134 12.83 -7.27 -3.33
C ALA A 134 13.91 -8.33 -3.00
N PRO A 135 14.85 -8.06 -2.08
CA PRO A 135 15.92 -9.00 -1.73
C PRO A 135 15.48 -10.10 -0.75
N TYR A 136 14.17 -10.36 -0.65
CA TYR A 136 13.55 -11.24 0.33
C TYR A 136 12.64 -12.26 -0.36
N GLU A 137 12.48 -13.41 0.27
CA GLU A 137 11.52 -14.44 -0.15
C GLU A 137 10.24 -14.29 0.66
N THR A 138 9.10 -14.32 -0.01
CA THR A 138 7.79 -14.22 0.65
C THR A 138 6.69 -14.82 -0.21
N GLU A 139 5.67 -15.37 0.44
CA GLU A 139 4.43 -15.80 -0.21
C GLU A 139 3.39 -14.67 -0.24
N ARG A 140 3.58 -13.59 0.53
CA ARG A 140 2.62 -12.50 0.70
C ARG A 140 3.21 -11.16 0.25
N LYS A 141 2.93 -10.78 -1.00
CA LYS A 141 3.19 -9.44 -1.54
C LYS A 141 1.96 -8.56 -1.33
N VAL A 142 2.08 -7.47 -0.58
CA VAL A 142 0.97 -6.57 -0.27
C VAL A 142 1.34 -5.14 -0.66
N LEU A 143 0.58 -4.56 -1.58
CA LEU A 143 0.60 -3.15 -1.90
C LEU A 143 -0.52 -2.45 -1.12
N ASP A 144 -0.14 -1.60 -0.18
CA ASP A 144 -1.03 -0.69 0.53
C ASP A 144 -1.08 0.65 -0.21
N ILE A 145 -2.26 1.05 -0.70
CA ILE A 145 -2.49 2.33 -1.35
C ILE A 145 -3.36 3.22 -0.46
N SER A 146 -2.83 4.37 -0.07
CA SER A 146 -3.53 5.44 0.65
C SER A 146 -3.69 6.67 -0.23
N GLY A 147 -4.86 7.29 -0.24
CA GLY A 147 -5.11 8.55 -0.96
C GLY A 147 -6.53 9.11 -0.78
N ASP A 148 -6.73 10.36 -1.18
CA ASP A 148 -7.96 11.12 -0.91
C ASP A 148 -8.80 11.43 -2.18
N GLY A 149 -8.52 10.76 -3.29
CA GLY A 149 -9.27 10.91 -4.53
C GLY A 149 -9.19 9.71 -5.47
N SER A 150 -10.11 9.67 -6.44
CA SER A 150 -10.11 8.70 -7.53
C SER A 150 -8.96 8.93 -8.52
N ASN A 151 -8.66 7.92 -9.34
CA ASN A 151 -7.61 8.02 -10.36
C ASN A 151 -8.03 9.07 -11.40
N ASN A 152 -7.18 10.05 -11.68
CA ASN A 152 -7.46 11.14 -12.60
C ASN A 152 -6.30 11.43 -13.58
N ASP A 153 -5.27 10.60 -13.54
CA ASP A 153 -4.08 10.70 -14.37
C ASP A 153 -3.52 9.30 -14.72
N GLY A 154 -2.86 9.20 -15.87
CA GLY A 154 -2.35 7.93 -16.38
C GLY A 154 -3.42 7.02 -16.99
N GLY A 155 -3.15 5.72 -16.98
CA GLY A 155 -4.07 4.70 -17.48
C GLY A 155 -5.17 4.33 -16.49
N LEU A 156 -6.12 3.51 -16.93
CA LEU A 156 -7.22 3.05 -16.09
C LEU A 156 -6.71 2.21 -14.92
N VAL A 157 -7.15 2.52 -13.71
CA VAL A 157 -6.69 1.82 -12.49
C VAL A 157 -6.92 0.31 -12.55
N THR A 158 -7.99 -0.14 -13.22
CA THR A 158 -8.36 -1.55 -13.31
C THR A 158 -7.38 -2.37 -14.12
N ASP A 159 -6.74 -1.77 -15.13
CA ASP A 159 -5.76 -2.44 -15.98
C ASP A 159 -4.48 -2.72 -15.18
N LEU A 160 -3.99 -1.71 -14.47
CA LEU A 160 -2.78 -1.84 -13.65
C LEU A 160 -3.03 -2.72 -12.42
N ARG A 161 -4.23 -2.65 -11.83
CA ARG A 161 -4.67 -3.62 -10.81
C ARG A 161 -4.57 -5.03 -11.37
N HIS A 162 -5.12 -5.29 -12.55
CA HIS A 162 -5.11 -6.61 -13.15
C HIS A 162 -3.67 -7.13 -13.38
N ASP A 163 -2.76 -6.26 -13.81
CA ASP A 163 -1.35 -6.62 -13.97
C ASP A 163 -0.66 -6.93 -12.64
N ALA A 164 -0.91 -6.16 -11.58
CA ALA A 164 -0.39 -6.47 -10.24
C ALA A 164 -0.91 -7.82 -9.70
N LEU A 165 -2.19 -8.14 -9.95
CA LEU A 165 -2.78 -9.41 -9.53
C LEU A 165 -2.15 -10.61 -10.26
N LYS A 166 -1.79 -10.48 -11.55
CA LYS A 166 -1.04 -11.53 -12.26
C LYS A 166 0.31 -11.84 -11.60
N GLU A 167 0.96 -10.82 -11.05
CA GLU A 167 2.21 -10.94 -10.30
C GLU A 167 2.02 -11.37 -8.83
N ARG A 168 0.79 -11.76 -8.47
CA ARG A 168 0.37 -12.19 -7.12
C ARG A 168 0.59 -11.12 -6.05
N ILE A 169 0.46 -9.85 -6.44
CA ILE A 169 0.49 -8.71 -5.53
C ILE A 169 -0.94 -8.42 -5.10
N MET A 170 -1.22 -8.56 -3.80
CA MET A 170 -2.49 -8.12 -3.20
C MET A 170 -2.50 -6.60 -3.09
N ILE A 171 -3.63 -5.97 -3.38
CA ILE A 171 -3.79 -4.52 -3.24
C ILE A 171 -4.84 -4.24 -2.16
N ASN A 172 -4.44 -3.53 -1.11
CA ASN A 172 -5.32 -3.01 -0.06
C ASN A 172 -5.49 -1.50 -0.19
N GLY A 173 -6.63 -1.00 0.28
CA GLY A 173 -7.00 0.41 0.14
C GLY A 173 -7.14 1.13 1.49
N LEU A 174 -6.65 2.37 1.53
CA LEU A 174 -6.85 3.33 2.62
C LEU A 174 -7.38 4.66 2.05
N PRO A 175 -8.64 4.71 1.59
CA PRO A 175 -9.26 5.96 1.17
C PRO A 175 -9.38 6.90 2.36
N ILE A 176 -8.96 8.14 2.15
CA ILE A 176 -9.10 9.25 3.11
C ILE A 176 -10.28 10.09 2.64
N MET A 177 -11.39 10.04 3.37
CA MET A 177 -12.55 10.84 3.04
C MET A 177 -12.24 12.30 3.36
N ASN A 178 -12.45 13.20 2.39
CA ASN A 178 -12.17 14.61 2.56
C ASN A 178 -13.37 15.46 2.09
N ASP A 179 -14.04 16.10 3.05
CA ASP A 179 -15.15 17.02 2.80
C ASP A 179 -14.69 18.48 2.64
N ARG A 180 -13.39 18.75 2.80
CA ARG A 180 -12.81 20.07 2.59
C ARG A 180 -12.82 20.41 1.10
N PRO A 181 -13.10 21.67 0.74
CA PRO A 181 -12.97 22.11 -0.64
C PRO A 181 -11.55 21.88 -1.14
N ASN A 182 -11.41 21.08 -2.20
CA ASN A 182 -10.13 20.86 -2.86
C ASN A 182 -9.54 22.22 -3.29
N PRO A 183 -8.22 22.47 -3.15
CA PRO A 183 -7.58 23.74 -3.53
C PRO A 183 -7.83 24.18 -4.98
N TYR A 184 -8.08 23.24 -5.88
CA TYR A 184 -8.40 23.46 -7.29
C TYR A 184 -9.91 23.58 -7.56
N GLY A 185 -10.76 23.31 -6.56
CA GLY A 185 -12.22 23.40 -6.66
C GLY A 185 -12.90 22.14 -7.21
N PHE A 186 -12.22 20.99 -7.15
CA PHE A 186 -12.88 19.70 -7.36
C PHE A 186 -13.89 19.43 -6.23
N PRO A 187 -15.07 18.88 -6.54
CA PRO A 187 -16.01 18.46 -5.50
C PRO A 187 -15.44 17.27 -4.72
N SER A 188 -15.75 17.20 -3.43
CA SER A 188 -15.44 16.04 -2.59
C SER A 188 -16.11 14.77 -3.13
N GLU A 189 -15.40 13.64 -3.04
CA GLU A 189 -15.88 12.35 -3.50
C GLU A 189 -16.49 11.56 -2.32
N THR A 190 -17.81 11.69 -2.14
CA THR A 190 -18.53 11.10 -0.99
C THR A 190 -18.56 9.57 -0.97
N ASP A 191 -18.26 8.92 -2.09
CA ASP A 191 -18.27 7.47 -2.29
C ASP A 191 -16.89 6.93 -2.70
N LEU A 192 -15.83 7.63 -2.30
CA LEU A 192 -14.44 7.23 -2.54
C LEU A 192 -14.11 5.84 -1.96
N ASP A 193 -14.70 5.49 -0.82
CA ASP A 193 -14.61 4.17 -0.21
C ASP A 193 -15.10 3.05 -1.16
N ARG A 194 -16.22 3.29 -1.84
CA ARG A 194 -16.75 2.37 -2.86
C ARG A 194 -15.85 2.33 -4.08
N TYR A 195 -15.34 3.46 -4.54
CA TYR A 195 -14.37 3.48 -5.63
C TYR A 195 -13.14 2.62 -5.29
N TYR A 196 -12.57 2.75 -4.09
CA TYR A 196 -11.45 1.91 -3.66
C TYR A 196 -11.83 0.42 -3.59
N LEU A 197 -13.01 0.10 -3.04
CA LEU A 197 -13.51 -1.26 -2.88
C LEU A 197 -13.68 -1.99 -4.23
N HIS A 198 -14.13 -1.27 -5.26
CA HIS A 198 -14.52 -1.85 -6.54
C HIS A 198 -13.46 -1.69 -7.64
N CYS A 199 -12.68 -0.61 -7.61
CA CYS A 199 -11.75 -0.25 -8.69
C CYS A 199 -10.28 -0.43 -8.31
N VAL A 200 -9.89 -0.20 -7.05
CA VAL A 200 -8.48 -0.17 -6.61
C VAL A 200 -8.02 -1.49 -6.04
N ILE A 201 -8.73 -2.03 -5.06
CA ILE A 201 -8.27 -3.23 -4.34
C ILE A 201 -8.46 -4.50 -5.16
N GLY A 202 -7.72 -5.54 -4.80
CA GLY A 202 -7.90 -6.88 -5.35
C GLY A 202 -6.92 -7.91 -4.78
N GLY A 203 -7.23 -9.18 -5.03
CA GLY A 203 -6.44 -10.31 -4.57
C GLY A 203 -7.04 -10.98 -3.32
N PRO A 204 -6.56 -12.17 -2.94
CA PRO A 204 -7.13 -12.92 -1.83
C PRO A 204 -7.10 -12.10 -0.54
N ARG A 205 -8.25 -11.91 0.11
CA ARG A 205 -8.40 -11.18 1.38
C ARG A 205 -8.02 -9.69 1.32
N SER A 206 -7.99 -9.09 0.13
CA SER A 206 -7.88 -7.64 0.01
C SER A 206 -9.03 -6.92 0.71
N PHE A 207 -8.76 -5.78 1.32
CA PHE A 207 -9.75 -5.01 2.05
C PHE A 207 -9.54 -3.49 1.90
N VAL A 208 -10.57 -2.75 2.29
CA VAL A 208 -10.54 -1.29 2.43
C VAL A 208 -10.66 -0.97 3.92
N GLU A 209 -9.77 -0.14 4.44
CA GLU A 209 -9.93 0.52 5.74
C GLU A 209 -10.13 2.01 5.46
N VAL A 210 -11.26 2.58 5.87
CA VAL A 210 -11.58 3.98 5.58
C VAL A 210 -11.05 4.86 6.70
N ALA A 211 -10.35 5.94 6.33
CA ALA A 211 -10.14 7.08 7.22
C ALA A 211 -11.24 8.11 6.94
N VAL A 212 -12.07 8.43 7.94
CA VAL A 212 -13.23 9.32 7.70
C VAL A 212 -12.83 10.80 7.54
N ASN A 213 -11.58 11.13 7.89
CA ASN A 213 -10.87 12.39 7.65
C ASN A 213 -9.38 12.20 7.98
N PHE A 214 -8.57 13.25 7.81
CA PHE A 214 -7.13 13.20 8.13
C PHE A 214 -6.85 13.07 9.63
N GLU A 215 -7.73 13.58 10.50
CA GLU A 215 -7.61 13.42 11.96
C GLU A 215 -7.82 11.97 12.41
N ASP A 216 -8.67 11.21 11.70
CA ASP A 216 -8.93 9.79 11.91
C ASP A 216 -7.86 8.88 11.28
N PHE A 217 -7.01 9.43 10.41
CA PHE A 217 -6.00 8.69 9.67
C PHE A 217 -5.09 7.81 10.55
N PRO A 218 -4.56 8.26 11.71
CA PRO A 218 -3.73 7.41 12.57
C PRO A 218 -4.45 6.15 13.06
N ARG A 219 -5.75 6.23 13.39
CA ARG A 219 -6.57 5.07 13.77
C ARG A 219 -6.69 4.09 12.61
N ALA A 220 -7.01 4.60 11.42
CA ALA A 220 -7.17 3.81 10.21
C ALA A 220 -5.87 3.09 9.83
N VAL A 221 -4.72 3.79 9.82
CA VAL A 221 -3.41 3.18 9.54
C VAL A 221 -3.07 2.09 10.55
N ARG A 222 -3.27 2.32 11.86
CA ARG A 222 -3.01 1.32 12.89
C ARG A 222 -3.81 0.04 12.64
N LYS A 223 -5.11 0.16 12.40
CA LYS A 223 -6.00 -0.98 12.13
C LYS A 223 -5.64 -1.71 10.84
N LYS A 224 -5.32 -0.95 9.79
CA LYS A 224 -4.93 -1.50 8.49
C LYS A 224 -3.60 -2.25 8.56
N LEU A 225 -2.57 -1.62 9.10
CA LEU A 225 -1.25 -2.22 9.25
C LEU A 225 -1.32 -3.52 10.08
N LEU A 226 -2.14 -3.55 11.14
CA LEU A 226 -2.33 -4.76 11.92
C LEU A 226 -2.92 -5.90 11.09
N GLN A 227 -3.97 -5.65 10.30
CA GLN A 227 -4.59 -6.66 9.43
C GLN A 227 -3.59 -7.20 8.40
N GLU A 228 -2.72 -6.34 7.87
CA GLU A 228 -1.70 -6.71 6.89
C GLU A 228 -0.63 -7.62 7.50
N VAL A 229 -0.06 -7.24 8.64
CA VAL A 229 1.04 -7.99 9.26
C VAL A 229 0.56 -9.24 9.98
N ALA A 230 -0.63 -9.22 10.59
CA ALA A 230 -1.14 -10.34 11.37
C ALA A 230 -1.73 -11.48 10.51
N ASP A 231 -1.80 -11.31 9.18
CA ASP A 231 -2.47 -12.24 8.27
C ASP A 231 -3.97 -12.42 8.59
N VAL A 232 -4.52 -11.45 9.32
CA VAL A 232 -5.92 -11.41 9.71
C VAL A 232 -6.63 -10.63 8.61
N GLY A 233 -7.13 -11.32 7.59
CA GLY A 233 -8.05 -10.71 6.60
C GLY A 233 -9.26 -10.06 7.32
N PRO A 234 -10.14 -9.33 6.60
CA PRO A 234 -11.16 -8.48 7.22
C PRO A 234 -11.97 -9.27 8.28
N ARG A 235 -11.74 -8.95 9.55
CA ARG A 235 -12.54 -9.44 10.68
C ARG A 235 -13.65 -8.42 10.95
N PRO A 236 -14.91 -8.83 11.04
CA PRO A 236 -16.04 -7.91 11.28
C PRO A 236 -15.99 -7.18 12.63
N ASP A 237 -15.14 -7.63 13.55
CA ASP A 237 -15.17 -7.34 14.98
C ASP A 237 -13.77 -7.17 15.60
N PHE A 238 -12.71 -7.06 14.80
CA PHE A 238 -11.37 -6.92 15.38
C PHE A 238 -11.12 -5.49 15.82
N ASP A 239 -11.41 -5.24 17.08
CA ASP A 239 -10.88 -4.10 17.81
C ASP A 239 -9.42 -4.39 18.19
N VAL A 240 -8.56 -3.42 17.92
CA VAL A 240 -7.16 -3.41 18.34
C VAL A 240 -7.04 -3.48 19.87
N ASP A 241 -8.08 -3.07 20.59
CA ASP A 241 -8.19 -3.13 22.05
C ASP A 241 -8.43 -4.56 22.57
N ASP A 242 -8.93 -5.46 21.71
CA ASP A 242 -9.22 -6.88 22.02
C ASP A 242 -7.92 -7.71 22.21
N LEU A 243 -6.75 -7.10 21.97
CA LEU A 243 -5.42 -7.67 22.23
C LEU A 243 -4.93 -7.47 23.68
N GLY A 244 -5.77 -6.96 24.59
CA GLY A 244 -5.61 -7.13 26.03
C GLY A 244 -5.54 -5.85 26.89
N VAL A 245 -6.28 -4.79 26.55
CA VAL A 245 -6.43 -3.60 27.42
C VAL A 245 -7.89 -3.46 27.85
N PRO A 246 -8.21 -3.29 29.16
CA PRO A 246 -9.59 -3.34 29.63
C PRO A 246 -10.31 -1.99 29.46
N VAL A 247 -11.34 -1.91 28.62
CA VAL A 247 -12.37 -0.84 28.71
C VAL A 247 -13.78 -1.35 28.35
N SER A 248 -14.76 -0.83 29.11
CA SER A 248 -16.19 -1.16 29.20
C SER A 248 -17.03 -1.01 27.92
N PRO A 249 -18.24 -1.63 27.86
CA PRO A 249 -18.94 -1.89 26.61
C PRO A 249 -20.00 -0.82 26.28
N THR A 250 -19.94 -0.24 25.08
CA THR A 250 -21.13 0.29 24.38
C THR A 250 -20.92 0.35 22.87
N GLY A 251 -21.84 -0.29 22.12
CA GLY A 251 -22.23 0.16 20.76
C GLY A 251 -21.81 -0.72 19.58
N ARG A 252 -22.73 -1.58 19.12
CA ARG A 252 -22.71 -2.20 17.79
C ARG A 252 -23.13 -1.16 16.73
N ASP A 253 -22.62 -1.27 15.50
CA ASP A 253 -23.48 -1.43 14.30
C ASP A 253 -22.68 -1.65 12.98
N GLY A 254 -23.04 -2.73 12.28
CA GLY A 254 -23.19 -2.79 10.82
C GLY A 254 -21.97 -2.73 9.88
N VAL A 255 -21.29 -3.85 9.61
CA VAL A 255 -20.60 -4.10 8.32
C VAL A 255 -20.82 -5.54 7.84
N GLN A 256 -21.25 -5.70 6.58
CA GLN A 256 -21.63 -6.97 5.97
C GLN A 256 -20.41 -7.75 5.42
N LEU A 257 -19.99 -8.73 6.24
CA LEU A 257 -19.30 -10.01 6.00
C LEU A 257 -18.70 -10.31 4.61
N ALA A 258 -17.37 -10.47 4.56
CA ALA A 258 -16.69 -11.38 3.63
C ALA A 258 -16.25 -12.65 4.40
N GLN A 259 -16.62 -13.83 3.89
CA GLN A 259 -16.49 -15.12 4.56
C GLN A 259 -15.03 -15.49 4.90
N ALA A 260 -14.79 -15.89 6.15
CA ALA A 260 -13.56 -16.54 6.58
C ALA A 260 -13.41 -17.90 5.86
N THR A 261 -12.39 -18.04 5.03
CA THR A 261 -12.06 -19.33 4.38
C THR A 261 -10.99 -20.05 5.20
N PRO A 262 -11.08 -21.38 5.42
CA PRO A 262 -10.04 -22.11 6.16
C PRO A 262 -8.73 -22.12 5.38
N ARG A 263 -7.60 -22.12 6.11
CA ARG A 263 -6.24 -22.24 5.56
C ARG A 263 -6.16 -23.52 4.69
N ARG A 264 -6.09 -23.35 3.37
CA ARG A 264 -6.06 -24.45 2.40
C ARG A 264 -4.63 -24.71 1.95
N THR A 265 -4.30 -26.00 1.83
CA THR A 265 -3.02 -26.50 1.34
C THR A 265 -2.80 -26.18 -0.14
N SER A 266 -1.55 -25.86 -0.45
CA SER A 266 -0.99 -25.45 -1.74
C SER A 266 -1.14 -26.51 -2.83
N GLY A 267 -1.37 -26.07 -4.08
CA GLY A 267 -1.30 -26.97 -5.24
C GLY A 267 -1.65 -26.38 -6.61
N ALA A 268 -2.52 -25.37 -6.68
CA ALA A 268 -2.79 -24.63 -7.92
C ALA A 268 -2.31 -23.18 -7.79
N PRO A 269 -1.78 -22.54 -8.85
CA PRO A 269 -1.57 -21.10 -8.83
C PRO A 269 -2.93 -20.45 -8.55
N GLU A 270 -3.07 -19.78 -7.41
CA GLU A 270 -4.29 -19.03 -7.15
C GLU A 270 -4.35 -17.90 -8.16
N ASP A 271 -5.39 -17.91 -9.00
CA ASP A 271 -5.73 -16.77 -9.84
C ASP A 271 -6.23 -15.64 -8.94
N TYR A 272 -5.40 -14.62 -8.73
CA TYR A 272 -5.74 -13.48 -7.87
C TYR A 272 -6.82 -12.60 -8.51
N THR A 273 -7.01 -12.67 -9.82
CA THR A 273 -7.98 -11.84 -10.56
C THR A 273 -9.44 -12.20 -10.24
N ARG A 274 -9.69 -13.42 -9.74
CA ARG A 274 -11.03 -13.84 -9.26
C ARG A 274 -11.50 -13.08 -8.00
N PHE A 275 -10.59 -12.41 -7.30
CA PHE A 275 -10.87 -11.67 -6.07
C PHE A 275 -11.06 -10.17 -6.32
N VAL A 276 -11.82 -9.85 -7.37
CA VAL A 276 -12.24 -8.49 -7.69
C VAL A 276 -13.75 -8.39 -7.45
N ARG A 277 -14.19 -7.31 -6.81
CA ARG A 277 -15.62 -7.07 -6.54
C ARG A 277 -16.35 -6.67 -7.84
N PRO A 278 -17.68 -6.86 -7.93
CA PRO A 278 -18.49 -6.40 -9.07
C PRO A 278 -18.30 -4.91 -9.36
N GLU A 279 -18.73 -4.46 -10.54
CA GLU A 279 -18.46 -3.10 -11.02
C GLU A 279 -19.08 -2.00 -10.14
N TYR A 280 -18.38 -0.87 -10.09
CA TYR A 280 -18.79 0.35 -9.42
C TYR A 280 -19.79 1.13 -10.29
N GLU A 281 -20.90 1.59 -9.72
CA GLU A 281 -22.01 2.21 -10.46
C GLU A 281 -21.60 3.44 -11.29
N LEU A 282 -20.63 4.23 -10.80
CA LEU A 282 -20.13 5.40 -11.53
C LEU A 282 -19.06 5.06 -12.58
N GLY A 283 -18.62 3.80 -12.66
CA GLY A 283 -17.50 3.38 -13.50
C GLY A 283 -16.14 3.72 -12.89
N CYS A 284 -15.14 2.87 -13.15
CA CYS A 284 -13.78 3.08 -12.64
C CYS A 284 -12.99 4.16 -13.37
N ASP A 285 -13.58 4.79 -14.39
CA ASP A 285 -13.03 5.94 -15.12
C ASP A 285 -13.56 7.30 -14.60
N VAL A 286 -14.26 7.29 -13.46
CA VAL A 286 -14.98 8.46 -12.93
C VAL A 286 -14.07 9.65 -12.67
N GLY A 287 -12.86 9.43 -12.14
CA GLY A 287 -11.92 10.49 -11.82
C GLY A 287 -11.33 11.13 -13.07
N GLU A 288 -11.02 10.31 -14.08
CA GLU A 288 -10.56 10.76 -15.40
C GLU A 288 -11.66 11.57 -16.11
N ARG A 289 -12.93 11.10 -16.07
CA ARG A 289 -14.08 11.86 -16.62
C ARG A 289 -14.27 13.18 -15.89
N ARG A 290 -14.30 13.18 -14.55
CA ARG A 290 -14.45 14.40 -13.72
C ARG A 290 -13.32 15.39 -13.99
N SER A 291 -12.08 14.92 -14.12
CA SER A 291 -10.93 15.75 -14.49
C SER A 291 -11.11 16.39 -15.86
N ARG A 292 -11.39 15.60 -16.90
CA ARG A 292 -11.63 16.12 -18.26
C ARG A 292 -12.75 17.17 -18.29
N GLU A 293 -13.88 16.88 -17.64
CA GLU A 293 -15.00 17.82 -17.55
C GLU A 293 -14.64 19.12 -16.83
N PHE A 294 -13.91 19.04 -15.72
CA PHE A 294 -13.48 20.20 -14.95
C PHE A 294 -12.59 21.13 -15.78
N TRP A 295 -11.54 20.59 -16.40
CA TRP A 295 -10.60 21.39 -17.20
C TRP A 295 -11.26 21.96 -18.46
N GLN A 296 -12.14 21.20 -19.10
CA GLN A 296 -12.89 21.66 -20.26
C GLN A 296 -13.82 22.82 -19.90
N ARG A 297 -14.55 22.73 -18.78
CA ARG A 297 -15.46 23.80 -18.33
C ARG A 297 -14.71 25.06 -17.90
N ARG A 298 -13.56 24.91 -17.24
CA ARG A 298 -12.84 26.04 -16.64
C ARG A 298 -11.92 26.76 -17.60
N PHE A 299 -11.31 26.04 -18.55
CA PHE A 299 -10.25 26.58 -19.40
C PHE A 299 -10.42 26.23 -20.89
N GLY A 300 -11.45 25.47 -21.28
CA GLY A 300 -11.67 25.08 -22.67
C GLY A 300 -10.66 24.08 -23.22
N VAL A 301 -9.92 23.38 -22.34
CA VAL A 301 -8.92 22.38 -22.71
C VAL A 301 -9.26 21.02 -22.11
N THR A 302 -8.98 19.95 -22.86
CA THR A 302 -8.99 18.59 -22.33
C THR A 302 -7.54 18.22 -22.02
N PRO A 303 -7.19 17.88 -20.77
CA PRO A 303 -5.86 17.38 -20.45
C PRO A 303 -5.68 16.02 -21.13
N ASP A 304 -4.59 15.88 -21.88
CA ASP A 304 -4.10 14.59 -22.40
C ASP A 304 -3.54 13.73 -21.24
#